data_AF-A0A0G0N7V9-F1
#
_entry.id   AF-A0A0G0N7V9-F1
#
_cell.length_a   1.000
_cell.length_b   1.000
_cell.length_c   1.000
_cell.angle_alpha   90.00
_cell.angle_beta   90.00
_cell.angle_gamma   90.00
#
_symmetry.space_group_name_H-M   'P 1'
#
loop_
_entity.id
_entity.type
_entity.pdbx_description
1 polymer ?
#
loop_
_entity_poly.entity_id
_entity_poly.type
_entity_poly.pdbx_seq_one_letter_code
_entity_poly.pdbx_strand_id
1 'polypeptide(L)'
;MEEGDNMISWELCLSLFLGSVVSLFIKYILDKCDKEKALFAQVQVAKTSDEVRKIIMQGKLNSQHHDEAFEKLILLCDQERISGLAPKLAEAKTFEEVEAIYYALPEGDLKNKAEELKDSLFLEELRAELDKATTSREVFKVYEEAPENSHLELEAELKYKELLTKEIAECNSLKELKYIIIDEQKESFFDHAVCRYAEIMRRSKERG
;
A
#
# COMPACT_ATOMS: atom_id res chain seq x y z
N MET A 1 -83.83 -34.08 -0.87
CA MET A 1 -83.18 -35.29 -1.44
C MET A 1 -83.22 -35.11 -2.95
N GLU A 2 -82.13 -34.93 -3.68
CA GLU A 2 -80.70 -35.02 -3.37
C GLU A 2 -79.94 -34.06 -4.32
N GLU A 3 -79.16 -33.16 -3.75
CA GLU A 3 -78.21 -32.26 -4.43
C GLU A 3 -76.89 -32.98 -4.76
N GLY A 4 -76.94 -34.25 -5.16
CA GLY A 4 -75.77 -35.16 -5.15
C GLY A 4 -74.86 -35.15 -6.38
N ASP A 5 -75.35 -34.80 -7.57
CA ASP A 5 -74.63 -35.12 -8.82
C ASP A 5 -73.77 -34.01 -9.42
N ASN A 6 -73.83 -32.78 -8.89
CA ASN A 6 -73.01 -31.66 -9.39
C ASN A 6 -71.68 -31.45 -8.65
N MET A 7 -71.44 -32.12 -7.51
CA MET A 7 -70.21 -31.92 -6.72
C MET A 7 -68.97 -32.62 -7.33
N ILE A 8 -69.15 -33.80 -7.91
CA ILE A 8 -68.02 -34.62 -8.43
C ILE A 8 -67.39 -34.00 -9.69
N SER A 9 -68.18 -33.31 -10.51
CA SER A 9 -67.67 -32.61 -11.70
C SER A 9 -66.75 -31.44 -11.36
N TRP A 10 -66.99 -30.74 -10.25
CA TRP A 10 -66.18 -29.57 -9.86
C TRP A 10 -64.85 -29.96 -9.22
N GLU A 11 -64.80 -31.04 -8.43
CA GLU A 11 -63.55 -31.56 -7.85
C GLU A 11 -62.60 -32.16 -8.91
N LEU A 12 -63.14 -32.84 -9.92
CA LEU A 12 -62.37 -33.32 -11.08
C LEU A 12 -61.85 -32.16 -11.94
N CYS A 13 -62.65 -31.13 -12.16
CA CYS A 13 -62.18 -29.92 -12.86
C CYS A 13 -61.13 -29.15 -12.05
N LEU A 14 -61.29 -29.03 -10.72
CA LEU A 14 -60.30 -28.39 -9.86
C LEU A 14 -58.98 -29.17 -9.83
N SER A 15 -59.02 -30.50 -9.74
CA SER A 15 -57.80 -31.32 -9.71
C SER A 15 -57.02 -31.29 -11.04
N LEU A 16 -57.72 -31.29 -12.18
CA LEU A 16 -57.10 -31.12 -13.50
C LEU A 16 -56.52 -29.71 -13.68
N PHE A 17 -57.23 -28.67 -13.21
CA PHE A 17 -56.77 -27.29 -13.26
C PHE A 17 -55.56 -27.06 -12.35
N LEU A 18 -55.61 -27.54 -11.10
CA LEU A 18 -54.50 -27.48 -10.15
C LEU A 18 -53.29 -28.27 -10.65
N GLY A 19 -53.49 -29.46 -11.24
CA GLY A 19 -52.43 -30.24 -11.86
C GLY A 19 -51.74 -29.51 -13.03
N SER A 20 -52.50 -28.81 -13.86
CA SER A 20 -51.96 -28.00 -14.97
C SER A 20 -51.19 -26.78 -14.46
N VAL A 21 -51.72 -26.06 -13.47
CA VAL A 21 -51.06 -24.89 -12.86
C VAL A 21 -49.76 -25.30 -12.15
N VAL A 22 -49.77 -26.40 -11.39
CA VAL A 22 -48.57 -26.95 -10.74
C VAL A 22 -47.53 -27.39 -11.76
N SER A 23 -47.94 -28.04 -12.86
CA SER A 23 -47.03 -28.43 -13.94
C SER A 23 -46.36 -27.22 -14.61
N LEU A 24 -47.14 -26.16 -14.90
CA LEU A 24 -46.61 -24.91 -15.44
C LEU A 24 -45.66 -24.21 -14.47
N PHE A 25 -45.99 -24.21 -13.18
CA PHE A 25 -45.15 -23.62 -12.14
C PHE A 25 -43.82 -24.36 -11.98
N ILE A 26 -43.83 -25.71 -11.98
CA ILE A 26 -42.62 -26.53 -11.95
C ILE A 26 -41.76 -26.26 -13.19
N LYS A 27 -42.36 -26.21 -14.39
CA LYS A 27 -41.65 -25.92 -15.64
C LYS A 27 -41.01 -24.52 -15.61
N TYR A 28 -41.71 -23.53 -15.07
CA TYR A 28 -41.19 -22.18 -14.88
C TYR A 28 -40.01 -22.14 -13.91
N ILE A 29 -40.08 -22.85 -12.78
CA ILE A 29 -38.97 -22.95 -11.83
C ILE A 29 -37.75 -23.62 -12.48
N LEU A 30 -37.94 -24.74 -13.19
CA LEU A 30 -36.86 -25.44 -13.86
C LEU A 30 -36.19 -24.58 -14.93
N ASP A 31 -36.96 -23.90 -15.78
CA ASP A 31 -36.43 -22.97 -16.79
C ASP A 31 -35.64 -21.81 -16.16
N LYS A 32 -36.11 -21.29 -15.02
CA LYS A 32 -35.38 -20.26 -14.26
C LYS A 32 -34.06 -20.80 -13.71
N CYS A 33 -34.06 -22.01 -13.14
CA CYS A 33 -32.85 -22.66 -12.64
C CYS A 33 -31.84 -22.99 -13.75
N ASP A 34 -32.30 -23.43 -14.91
CA ASP A 34 -31.42 -23.77 -16.04
C ASP A 34 -30.75 -22.51 -16.63
N LYS A 35 -31.51 -21.42 -16.76
CA LYS A 35 -30.99 -20.12 -17.18
C LYS A 35 -29.96 -19.59 -16.20
N GLU A 36 -30.21 -19.74 -14.91
CA GLU A 36 -29.27 -19.34 -13.86
C GLU A 36 -27.96 -20.12 -13.95
N LYS A 37 -28.04 -21.45 -14.03
CA LYS A 37 -26.85 -22.31 -14.18
C LYS A 37 -26.05 -21.97 -15.43
N ALA A 38 -26.73 -21.67 -16.54
CA ALA A 38 -26.07 -21.27 -17.79
C ALA A 38 -25.35 -19.92 -17.66
N LEU A 39 -25.93 -18.96 -16.92
CA LEU A 39 -25.27 -17.68 -16.64
C LEU A 39 -24.08 -17.85 -15.70
N PHE A 40 -24.21 -18.66 -14.67
CA PHE A 40 -23.09 -18.93 -13.77
C PHE A 40 -21.95 -19.68 -14.47
N ALA A 41 -22.26 -20.61 -15.37
CA ALA A 41 -21.24 -21.23 -16.23
C ALA A 41 -20.50 -20.20 -17.10
N GLN A 42 -21.19 -19.17 -17.60
CA GLN A 42 -20.55 -18.05 -18.31
C GLN A 42 -19.62 -17.25 -17.40
N VAL A 43 -20.03 -16.99 -16.14
CA VAL A 43 -19.15 -16.35 -15.14
C VAL A 43 -17.88 -17.18 -14.98
N GLN A 44 -17.98 -18.51 -14.85
CA GLN A 44 -16.82 -19.39 -14.65
C GLN A 44 -15.84 -19.41 -15.83
N VAL A 45 -16.31 -19.26 -17.07
CA VAL A 45 -15.44 -19.22 -18.27
C VAL A 45 -14.99 -17.82 -18.68
N ALA A 46 -15.60 -16.76 -18.12
CA ALA A 46 -15.22 -15.39 -18.41
C ALA A 46 -13.74 -15.13 -18.10
N LYS A 47 -13.08 -14.39 -18.98
CA LYS A 47 -11.63 -14.10 -18.90
C LYS A 47 -11.33 -12.65 -18.51
N THR A 48 -12.33 -11.77 -18.57
CA THR A 48 -12.17 -10.34 -18.29
C THR A 48 -13.18 -9.87 -17.24
N SER A 49 -12.80 -8.85 -16.49
CA SER A 49 -13.67 -8.24 -15.48
C SER A 49 -14.98 -7.69 -16.11
N ASP A 50 -14.88 -7.11 -17.31
CA ASP A 50 -16.01 -6.56 -18.05
C ASP A 50 -17.05 -7.62 -18.46
N GLU A 51 -16.60 -8.83 -18.84
CA GLU A 51 -17.49 -9.95 -19.14
C GLU A 51 -18.29 -10.35 -17.89
N VAL A 52 -17.62 -10.50 -16.75
CA VAL A 52 -18.27 -10.85 -15.48
C VAL A 52 -19.23 -9.74 -15.04
N ARG A 53 -18.84 -8.47 -15.13
CA ARG A 53 -19.69 -7.32 -14.80
C ARG A 53 -20.96 -7.30 -15.65
N LYS A 54 -20.87 -7.57 -16.96
CA LYS A 54 -22.04 -7.65 -17.85
C LYS A 54 -23.00 -8.76 -17.42
N ILE A 55 -22.49 -9.89 -16.96
CA ILE A 55 -23.32 -11.01 -16.50
C ILE A 55 -24.00 -10.68 -15.17
N ILE A 56 -23.28 -10.10 -14.21
CA ILE A 56 -23.83 -9.69 -12.91
C ILE A 56 -24.98 -8.67 -13.11
N MET A 57 -24.79 -7.68 -13.99
CA MET A 57 -25.81 -6.66 -14.28
C MET A 57 -27.11 -7.22 -14.90
N GLN A 58 -27.11 -8.47 -15.39
CA GLN A 58 -28.35 -9.09 -15.89
C GLN A 58 -29.30 -9.50 -14.74
N GLY A 59 -28.87 -9.49 -13.47
CA GLY A 59 -29.74 -9.61 -12.29
C GLY A 59 -30.46 -10.95 -12.14
N LYS A 60 -29.90 -12.02 -12.70
CA LYS A 60 -30.54 -13.36 -12.79
C LYS A 60 -29.87 -14.43 -11.93
N LEU A 61 -28.84 -14.08 -11.17
CA LEU A 61 -28.14 -15.00 -10.27
C LEU A 61 -28.85 -15.04 -8.91
N ASN A 62 -28.86 -16.20 -8.25
CA ASN A 62 -29.20 -16.27 -6.83
C ASN A 62 -28.10 -15.62 -5.98
N SER A 63 -28.35 -15.44 -4.68
CA SER A 63 -27.40 -14.78 -3.77
C SER A 63 -26.02 -15.44 -3.74
N GLN A 64 -25.95 -16.77 -3.68
CA GLN A 64 -24.67 -17.49 -3.62
C GLN A 64 -23.85 -17.33 -4.90
N HIS A 65 -24.46 -17.58 -6.07
CA HIS A 65 -23.78 -17.43 -7.36
C HIS A 65 -23.39 -15.98 -7.64
N HIS A 66 -24.11 -15.03 -7.07
CA HIS A 66 -23.80 -13.61 -7.17
C HIS A 66 -22.57 -13.24 -6.34
N ASP A 67 -22.46 -13.76 -5.12
CA ASP A 67 -21.26 -13.58 -4.28
C ASP A 67 -20.03 -14.19 -4.96
N GLU A 68 -20.14 -15.42 -5.46
CA GLU A 68 -19.05 -16.09 -6.20
C GLU A 68 -18.67 -15.33 -7.50
N ALA A 69 -19.65 -14.74 -8.18
CA ALA A 69 -19.38 -13.90 -9.36
C ALA A 69 -18.66 -12.61 -8.99
N PHE A 70 -18.98 -12.01 -7.85
CA PHE A 70 -18.28 -10.82 -7.34
C PHE A 70 -16.85 -11.12 -6.93
N GLU A 71 -16.61 -12.23 -6.23
CA GLU A 71 -15.25 -12.68 -5.90
C GLU A 71 -14.41 -12.86 -7.17
N LYS A 72 -14.98 -13.52 -8.19
CA LYS A 72 -14.31 -13.65 -9.49
C LYS A 72 -14.06 -12.29 -10.16
N LEU A 73 -15.00 -11.36 -10.07
CA LEU A 73 -14.84 -10.01 -10.62
C LEU A 73 -13.67 -9.27 -9.94
N ILE A 74 -13.56 -9.34 -8.62
CA ILE A 74 -12.46 -8.73 -7.85
C ILE A 74 -11.12 -9.31 -8.29
N LEU A 75 -11.03 -10.64 -8.37
CA LEU A 75 -9.80 -11.33 -8.81
C LEU A 75 -9.37 -10.91 -10.21
N LEU A 76 -10.30 -10.80 -11.16
CA LEU A 76 -9.98 -10.35 -12.52
C LEU A 76 -9.57 -8.88 -12.57
N CYS A 77 -10.24 -8.01 -11.82
CA CYS A 77 -9.85 -6.60 -11.71
C CYS A 77 -8.43 -6.46 -11.15
N ASP A 78 -8.08 -7.24 -10.12
CA ASP A 78 -6.74 -7.22 -9.54
C ASP A 78 -5.70 -7.79 -10.51
N GLN A 79 -5.99 -8.86 -11.23
CA GLN A 79 -5.11 -9.37 -12.28
C GLN A 79 -4.85 -8.35 -13.40
N GLU A 80 -5.91 -7.69 -13.88
CA GLU A 80 -5.80 -6.65 -14.89
C GLU A 80 -4.96 -5.47 -14.38
N ARG A 81 -5.19 -5.03 -13.13
CA ARG A 81 -4.41 -3.97 -12.47
C ARG A 81 -2.95 -4.35 -12.30
N ILE A 82 -2.66 -5.55 -11.78
CA ILE A 82 -1.30 -6.10 -11.65
C ILE A 82 -0.63 -6.14 -13.02
N SER A 83 -1.30 -6.61 -14.05
CA SER A 83 -0.74 -6.70 -15.41
C SER A 83 -0.34 -5.34 -15.99
N GLY A 84 -1.09 -4.29 -15.67
CA GLY A 84 -0.79 -2.93 -16.10
C GLY A 84 0.27 -2.21 -15.25
N LEU A 85 0.42 -2.58 -13.97
CA LEU A 85 1.36 -1.95 -13.03
C LEU A 85 2.72 -2.66 -12.94
N ALA A 86 2.77 -3.98 -13.13
CA ALA A 86 4.00 -4.76 -13.12
C ALA A 86 5.11 -4.19 -14.05
N PRO A 87 4.84 -3.85 -15.32
CA PRO A 87 5.88 -3.27 -16.17
C PRO A 87 6.29 -1.86 -15.71
N LYS A 88 5.35 -1.06 -15.19
CA LYS A 88 5.66 0.27 -14.67
C LYS A 88 6.55 0.20 -13.43
N LEU A 89 6.32 -0.78 -12.55
CA LEU A 89 7.16 -1.00 -11.38
C LEU A 89 8.59 -1.37 -11.79
N ALA A 90 8.75 -2.18 -12.84
CA ALA A 90 10.05 -2.57 -13.35
C ALA A 90 10.83 -1.41 -14.00
N GLU A 91 10.13 -0.38 -14.48
CA GLU A 91 10.73 0.80 -15.11
C GLU A 91 10.89 1.99 -14.16
N ALA A 92 10.22 1.97 -13.01
CA ALA A 92 10.27 3.04 -12.01
C ALA A 92 11.67 3.20 -11.43
N LYS A 93 12.11 4.45 -11.28
CA LYS A 93 13.47 4.81 -10.82
C LYS A 93 13.48 5.77 -9.65
N THR A 94 12.33 6.35 -9.31
CA THR A 94 12.20 7.36 -8.26
C THR A 94 11.29 6.87 -7.17
N PHE A 95 11.51 7.35 -5.94
CA PHE A 95 10.69 7.01 -4.80
C PHE A 95 9.21 7.30 -5.06
N GLU A 96 8.89 8.45 -5.66
CA GLU A 96 7.51 8.89 -5.92
C GLU A 96 6.80 8.02 -6.96
N GLU A 97 7.51 7.56 -7.99
CA GLU A 97 6.95 6.64 -8.99
C GLU A 97 6.58 5.30 -8.34
N VAL A 98 7.47 4.75 -7.51
CA VAL A 98 7.24 3.47 -6.84
C VAL A 98 6.15 3.60 -5.78
N GLU A 99 6.11 4.70 -5.03
CA GLU A 99 5.08 4.97 -4.03
C GLU A 99 3.68 5.06 -4.66
N ALA A 100 3.55 5.78 -5.78
CA ALA A 100 2.29 5.87 -6.51
C ALA A 100 1.81 4.49 -6.99
N ILE A 101 2.74 3.62 -7.42
CA ILE A 101 2.43 2.25 -7.83
C ILE A 101 2.06 1.38 -6.62
N TYR A 102 2.78 1.49 -5.51
CA TYR A 102 2.54 0.75 -4.27
C TYR A 102 1.11 0.95 -3.75
N TYR A 103 0.64 2.21 -3.66
CA TYR A 103 -0.73 2.51 -3.24
C TYR A 103 -1.79 2.08 -4.25
N ALA A 104 -1.40 1.89 -5.51
CA ALA A 104 -2.27 1.42 -6.57
C ALA A 104 -2.26 -0.11 -6.74
N LEU A 105 -1.50 -0.88 -5.95
CA LEU A 105 -1.47 -2.35 -6.04
C LEU A 105 -2.43 -3.01 -5.03
N PRO A 106 -3.01 -4.18 -5.36
CA PRO A 106 -3.65 -5.04 -4.37
C PRO A 106 -2.60 -5.63 -3.43
N GLU A 107 -3.04 -6.18 -2.30
CA GLU A 107 -2.17 -6.99 -1.46
C GLU A 107 -1.61 -8.18 -2.25
N GLY A 108 -0.33 -8.50 -2.04
CA GLY A 108 0.34 -9.64 -2.66
C GLY A 108 1.80 -9.37 -3.04
N ASP A 109 2.41 -10.35 -3.70
CA ASP A 109 3.86 -10.37 -3.96
C ASP A 109 4.37 -9.14 -4.71
N LEU A 110 3.59 -8.61 -5.66
CA LEU A 110 4.01 -7.43 -6.42
C LEU A 110 4.04 -6.16 -5.54
N LYS A 111 3.13 -6.06 -4.56
CA LYS A 111 3.11 -4.95 -3.61
C LYS A 111 4.29 -5.02 -2.64
N ASN A 112 4.63 -6.23 -2.17
CA ASN A 112 5.83 -6.45 -1.37
C ASN A 112 7.10 -6.06 -2.14
N LYS A 113 7.20 -6.42 -3.42
CA LYS A 113 8.32 -5.97 -4.28
C LYS A 113 8.37 -4.46 -4.44
N ALA A 114 7.22 -3.79 -4.54
CA ALA A 114 7.17 -2.34 -4.61
C ALA A 114 7.61 -1.70 -3.29
N GLU A 115 7.25 -2.29 -2.15
CA GLU A 115 7.72 -1.86 -0.83
C GLU A 115 9.23 -2.00 -0.69
N GLU A 116 9.80 -3.17 -1.02
CA GLU A 116 11.25 -3.39 -1.01
C GLU A 116 12.00 -2.39 -1.90
N LEU A 117 11.48 -2.12 -3.10
CA LEU A 117 12.08 -1.16 -4.02
C LEU A 117 11.98 0.27 -3.47
N LYS A 118 10.85 0.64 -2.87
CA LYS A 118 10.64 1.95 -2.25
C LYS A 118 11.65 2.20 -1.12
N ASP A 119 11.82 1.21 -0.24
CA ASP A 119 12.77 1.29 0.87
C ASP A 119 14.22 1.37 0.35
N SER A 120 14.55 0.60 -0.70
CA SER A 120 15.86 0.68 -1.35
C SER A 120 16.14 2.06 -1.94
N LEU A 121 15.18 2.66 -2.64
CA LEU A 121 15.33 4.00 -3.25
C LEU A 121 15.47 5.08 -2.18
N PHE A 122 14.68 5.00 -1.09
CA PHE A 122 14.81 5.91 0.04
C PHE A 122 16.21 5.86 0.66
N LEU A 123 16.77 4.65 0.83
CA LEU A 123 18.14 4.49 1.34
C LEU A 123 19.20 5.02 0.37
N GLU A 124 19.01 4.86 -0.93
CA GLU A 124 19.89 5.43 -1.95
C GLU A 124 19.87 6.96 -1.93
N GLU A 125 18.69 7.56 -1.75
CA GLU A 125 18.52 9.01 -1.62
C GLU A 125 19.25 9.54 -0.38
N LEU A 126 19.01 8.95 0.79
CA LEU A 126 19.70 9.32 2.03
C LEU A 126 21.22 9.16 1.89
N ARG A 127 21.69 8.12 1.20
CA ARG A 127 23.13 7.94 0.95
C ARG A 127 23.70 9.04 0.05
N ALA A 128 22.99 9.41 -1.00
CA ALA A 128 23.39 10.51 -1.87
C ALA A 128 23.38 11.86 -1.13
N GLU A 129 22.46 12.06 -0.20
CA GLU A 129 22.46 13.22 0.70
C GLU A 129 23.65 13.20 1.66
N LEU A 130 23.94 12.04 2.27
CA LEU A 130 25.10 11.86 3.13
C LEU A 130 26.40 12.22 2.39
N ASP A 131 26.57 11.75 1.15
CA ASP A 131 27.76 12.02 0.35
C ASP A 131 27.92 13.52 0.03
N LYS A 132 26.81 14.21 -0.28
CA LYS A 132 26.80 15.65 -0.58
C LYS A 132 26.89 16.54 0.65
N ALA A 133 26.54 16.03 1.84
CA ALA A 133 26.55 16.81 3.06
C ALA A 133 27.97 17.31 3.38
N THR A 134 28.07 18.61 3.63
CA THR A 134 29.32 19.32 3.91
C THR A 134 29.39 19.90 5.31
N THR A 135 28.25 19.95 6.02
CA THR A 135 28.12 20.48 7.37
C THR A 135 27.65 19.39 8.34
N SER A 136 28.00 19.50 9.62
CA SER A 136 27.52 18.58 10.65
C SER A 136 26.00 18.50 10.68
N ARG A 137 25.31 19.63 10.53
CA ARG A 137 23.85 19.74 10.52
C ARG A 137 23.19 18.98 9.36
N GLU A 138 23.76 19.02 8.17
CA GLU A 138 23.25 18.27 7.02
C GLU A 138 23.38 16.76 7.27
N VAL A 139 24.53 16.33 7.79
CA VAL A 139 24.75 14.91 8.13
C VAL A 139 23.82 14.46 9.27
N PHE A 140 23.57 15.33 10.25
CA PHE A 140 22.69 15.00 11.37
C PHE A 140 21.26 14.69 10.93
N LYS A 141 20.73 15.41 9.93
CA LYS A 141 19.42 15.10 9.36
C LYS A 141 19.38 13.69 8.76
N VAL A 142 20.40 13.33 7.99
CA VAL A 142 20.51 11.99 7.40
C VAL A 142 20.65 10.93 8.50
N TYR A 143 21.39 11.22 9.57
CA TYR A 143 21.50 10.33 10.73
C TYR A 143 20.14 10.09 11.41
N GLU A 144 19.32 11.13 11.59
CA GLU A 144 17.98 10.99 12.20
C GLU A 144 16.99 10.20 11.32
N GLU A 145 17.15 10.27 10.00
CA GLU A 145 16.27 9.59 9.03
C GLU A 145 16.74 8.19 8.66
N ALA A 146 18.01 7.85 8.92
CA ALA A 146 18.57 6.53 8.66
C ALA A 146 17.91 5.46 9.56
N PRO A 147 17.69 4.23 9.06
CA PRO A 147 17.18 3.16 9.91
C PRO A 147 18.14 2.83 11.05
N GLU A 148 17.58 2.58 12.23
CA GLU A 148 18.34 2.26 13.43
C GLU A 148 19.19 0.98 13.25
N ASN A 149 20.43 1.01 13.70
CA ASN A 149 21.46 0.00 13.54
C ASN A 149 21.82 -0.34 12.07
N SER A 150 21.51 0.56 11.13
CA SER A 150 21.93 0.39 9.73
C SER A 150 23.39 0.80 9.50
N HIS A 151 23.98 0.29 8.42
CA HIS A 151 25.30 0.74 7.99
C HIS A 151 25.31 2.24 7.67
N LEU A 152 24.21 2.76 7.14
CA LEU A 152 24.06 4.18 6.80
C LEU A 152 24.04 5.05 8.05
N GLU A 153 23.34 4.62 9.12
CA GLU A 153 23.35 5.33 10.40
C GLU A 153 24.79 5.43 10.94
N LEU A 154 25.54 4.33 10.93
CA LEU A 154 26.93 4.32 11.41
C LEU A 154 27.85 5.21 10.55
N GLU A 155 27.70 5.18 9.22
CA GLU A 155 28.43 6.07 8.31
C GLU A 155 28.09 7.54 8.59
N ALA A 156 26.81 7.87 8.76
CA ALA A 156 26.35 9.21 9.08
C ALA A 156 26.86 9.67 10.45
N GLU A 157 26.81 8.81 11.47
CA GLU A 157 27.33 9.12 12.80
C GLU A 157 28.83 9.47 12.72
N LEU A 158 29.65 8.65 12.06
CA LEU A 158 31.08 8.89 11.92
C LEU A 158 31.37 10.21 11.19
N LYS A 159 30.74 10.43 10.04
CA LYS A 159 30.92 11.67 9.25
C LYS A 159 30.48 12.90 10.05
N TYR A 160 29.39 12.78 10.81
CA TYR A 160 28.90 13.82 11.70
C TYR A 160 29.94 14.16 12.78
N LYS A 161 30.53 13.15 13.44
CA LYS A 161 31.58 13.38 14.46
C LYS A 161 32.79 14.09 13.87
N GLU A 162 33.22 13.72 12.67
CA GLU A 162 34.36 14.32 11.99
C GLU A 162 34.11 15.79 11.63
N LEU A 163 32.98 16.09 11.00
CA LEU A 163 32.62 17.46 10.62
C LEU A 163 32.45 18.35 11.83
N LEU A 164 31.72 17.89 12.85
CA LEU A 164 31.53 18.65 14.08
C LEU A 164 32.86 18.97 14.77
N THR A 165 33.77 18.00 14.88
CA THR A 165 35.09 18.21 15.49
C THR A 165 35.87 19.27 14.72
N LYS A 166 35.79 19.25 13.39
CA LYS A 166 36.41 20.25 12.52
C LYS A 166 35.77 21.63 12.69
N GLU A 167 34.45 21.74 12.72
CA GLU A 167 33.73 23.00 12.93
C GLU A 167 34.04 23.62 14.29
N ILE A 168 34.11 22.81 15.35
CA ILE A 168 34.57 23.24 16.69
C ILE A 168 36.01 23.75 16.61
N ALA A 169 36.92 23.04 15.93
CA ALA A 169 38.32 23.46 15.80
C ALA A 169 38.49 24.77 14.99
N GLU A 170 37.63 25.01 14.01
CA GLU A 170 37.65 26.20 13.17
C GLU A 170 36.96 27.42 13.81
N CYS A 171 36.12 27.23 14.83
CA CYS A 171 35.46 28.32 15.56
C CYS A 171 36.47 29.33 16.13
N ASN A 172 36.28 30.61 15.84
CA ASN A 172 37.21 31.66 16.29
C ASN A 172 36.63 32.57 17.37
N SER A 173 35.33 32.43 17.66
CA SER A 173 34.63 33.19 18.69
C SER A 173 33.86 32.31 19.67
N LEU A 174 33.68 32.82 20.89
CA LEU A 174 32.83 32.17 21.90
C LEU A 174 31.36 32.11 21.50
N LYS A 175 30.91 33.05 20.66
CA LYS A 175 29.53 33.10 20.18
C LYS A 175 29.27 31.93 19.23
N GLU A 176 30.13 31.73 18.23
CA GLU A 176 30.06 30.59 17.29
C GLU A 176 30.11 29.27 18.03
N LEU A 177 31.08 29.11 18.95
CA LEU A 177 31.22 27.89 19.72
C LEU A 177 29.97 27.57 20.57
N LYS A 178 29.33 28.59 21.16
CA LYS A 178 28.06 28.41 21.89
C LYS A 178 26.93 27.95 20.98
N TYR A 179 26.82 28.48 19.76
CA TYR A 179 25.78 28.05 18.82
C TYR A 179 25.94 26.57 18.47
N ILE A 180 27.18 26.12 18.17
CA ILE A 180 27.45 24.71 17.86
C ILE A 180 27.11 23.80 19.06
N ILE A 181 27.53 24.16 20.28
CA ILE A 181 27.25 23.33 21.46
C ILE A 181 25.73 23.24 21.76
N ILE A 182 24.99 24.34 21.58
CA ILE A 182 23.56 24.40 21.88
C ILE A 182 22.75 23.59 20.85
N ASP A 183 23.12 23.63 19.57
CA ASP A 183 22.38 22.96 18.50
C ASP A 183 22.53 21.44 18.58
N GLU A 184 23.65 20.94 19.13
CA GLU A 184 24.06 19.54 18.91
C GLU A 184 23.87 18.57 20.09
N GLN A 185 23.47 19.06 21.27
CA GLN A 185 22.98 18.26 22.43
C GLN A 185 23.65 16.89 22.73
N LYS A 186 24.93 16.66 22.40
CA LYS A 186 25.63 15.40 22.71
C LYS A 186 26.82 15.60 23.62
N GLU A 187 26.81 14.87 24.75
CA GLU A 187 27.85 14.88 25.79
C GLU A 187 29.25 14.52 25.25
N SER A 188 29.34 13.74 24.17
CA SER A 188 30.61 13.22 23.63
C SER A 188 31.54 14.28 23.02
N PHE A 189 31.05 15.50 22.77
CA PHE A 189 31.86 16.58 22.16
C PHE A 189 32.22 17.70 23.14
N PHE A 190 31.79 17.59 24.41
CA PHE A 190 32.09 18.57 25.43
C PHE A 190 33.60 18.74 25.63
N ASP A 191 34.40 17.67 25.57
CA ASP A 191 35.85 17.76 25.75
C ASP A 191 36.51 18.63 24.65
N HIS A 192 36.11 18.42 23.38
CA HIS A 192 36.62 19.22 22.25
C HIS A 192 36.19 20.68 22.35
N ALA A 193 34.92 20.91 22.70
CA ALA A 193 34.37 22.24 22.90
C ALA A 193 35.02 22.99 24.06
N VAL A 194 35.26 22.34 25.20
CA VAL A 194 35.94 22.90 26.37
C VAL A 194 37.39 23.25 26.04
N CYS A 195 38.11 22.36 25.35
CA CYS A 195 39.46 22.65 24.88
C CYS A 195 39.49 23.89 23.98
N ARG A 196 38.55 23.99 23.03
CA ARG A 196 38.47 25.16 22.14
C ARG A 196 38.11 26.43 22.89
N TYR A 197 37.17 26.36 23.82
CA TYR A 197 36.79 27.50 24.67
C TYR A 197 38.00 28.08 25.40
N ALA A 198 38.81 27.22 26.02
CA ALA A 198 40.01 27.62 26.73
C ALA A 198 41.04 28.29 25.80
N GLU A 199 41.21 27.80 24.58
CA GLU A 199 42.07 28.43 23.57
C GLU A 199 41.62 29.83 23.16
N ILE A 200 40.31 29.99 22.88
CA ILE A 200 39.75 31.29 22.47
C ILE A 200 39.96 32.32 23.60
N MET A 201 39.69 31.93 24.85
CA MET A 201 39.89 32.77 26.03
C MET A 201 41.35 33.16 26.27
N ARG A 202 42.30 32.23 26.03
CA ARG A 202 43.74 32.52 26.13
C ARG A 202 44.16 33.56 25.08
N ARG A 203 43.78 33.35 23.82
CA ARG A 203 44.08 34.26 22.70
C ARG A 203 43.46 35.64 22.86
N SER A 204 42.31 35.77 23.54
CA SER A 204 41.73 37.08 23.83
C SER A 204 42.49 37.81 24.93
N LYS A 205 43.04 37.10 25.92
CA LYS A 205 43.83 37.67 27.01
C LYS A 205 45.22 38.11 26.55
N GLU A 206 45.81 37.44 25.57
CA GLU A 206 47.11 37.80 24.97
C GLU A 206 47.02 39.01 24.02
N ARG A 207 45.81 39.36 23.56
CA ARG A 207 45.56 40.46 22.60
C ARG A 207 45.09 41.77 23.25
N GLY A 208 44.83 41.78 24.57
CA GLY A 208 44.45 42.96 25.35
C GLY A 208 45.55 43.38 26.29
#